data_AF-A0A7V5W5I0-F1
#
_entry.id   AF-A0A7V5W5I0-F1
#
_cell.length_a   1.000
_cell.length_b   1.000
_cell.length_c   1.000
_cell.angle_alpha   90.00
_cell.angle_beta   90.00
_cell.angle_gamma   90.00
#
_symmetry.space_group_name_H-M   'P 1'
#
loop_
_entity.id
_entity.type
_entity.pdbx_description
1 polymer ?
#
loop_
_entity_poly.entity_id
_entity_poly.type
_entity_poly.pdbx_seq_one_letter_code
_entity_poly.pdbx_strand_id
1 'polypeptide(L)' 'MRSENVLSVSESARSSHAKEEREYYCAVDTGGTFTDCVVRDSEGNVVFAKSPSTPGDFSEGFFAALSVAAERFGLTL' A
#
# COMPACT_ATOMS: atom_id res chain seq x y z
N MET A 1 32.81 -22.19 -39.82
CA MET A 1 33.45 -23.30 -39.09
C MET A 1 34.13 -22.69 -37.87
N ARG A 2 33.59 -22.98 -36.67
CA ARG A 2 34.16 -22.75 -35.32
C ARG A 2 34.30 -21.28 -34.87
N SER A 3 33.99 -20.88 -33.64
CA SER A 3 33.22 -21.41 -32.49
C SER A 3 33.47 -20.41 -31.35
N GLU A 4 32.40 -20.01 -30.67
CA GLU A 4 32.28 -19.81 -29.20
C GLU A 4 33.12 -18.73 -28.50
N ASN A 5 32.48 -17.69 -27.94
CA ASN A 5 31.84 -17.60 -26.61
C ASN A 5 32.86 -17.27 -25.50
N VAL A 6 32.93 -16.00 -25.11
CA VAL A 6 33.53 -15.60 -23.82
C VAL A 6 32.40 -15.19 -22.89
N LEU A 7 32.06 -16.13 -22.01
CA LEU A 7 31.27 -15.90 -20.81
C LEU A 7 31.95 -14.86 -19.93
N SER A 8 31.29 -13.72 -19.69
CA SER A 8 31.57 -12.89 -18.53
C SER A 8 30.74 -13.45 -17.37
N VAL A 9 31.39 -14.25 -16.51
CA VAL A 9 30.79 -14.72 -15.25
C VAL A 9 30.66 -13.56 -14.27
N SER A 10 29.59 -13.67 -13.49
CA SER A 10 29.01 -12.81 -12.45
C SER A 10 29.94 -12.17 -11.43
N GLU A 11 29.55 -11.00 -10.91
CA GLU A 11 29.17 -10.83 -9.49
C GLU A 11 28.57 -9.44 -9.19
N SER A 12 27.29 -9.41 -8.88
CA SER A 12 26.77 -8.58 -7.78
C SER A 12 25.47 -9.21 -7.36
N ALA A 13 25.52 -9.85 -6.20
CA ALA A 13 24.34 -10.29 -5.46
C ALA A 13 23.38 -9.09 -5.38
N ARG A 14 22.34 -9.09 -6.22
CA ARG A 14 21.23 -8.16 -6.06
C ARG A 14 20.56 -8.56 -4.76
N SER A 15 20.81 -7.73 -3.75
CA SER A 15 20.31 -7.79 -2.38
C SER A 15 18.97 -8.50 -2.30
N SER A 16 18.93 -9.61 -1.57
CA SER A 16 17.69 -10.23 -1.13
C SER A 16 16.90 -9.20 -0.31
N HIS A 17 15.67 -8.94 -0.73
CA HIS A 17 14.74 -7.90 -0.24
C HIS A 17 14.97 -6.49 -0.80
N ALA A 18 14.76 -6.32 -2.11
CA ALA A 18 14.12 -5.07 -2.53
C ALA A 18 12.76 -5.04 -1.83
N LYS A 19 12.58 -4.15 -0.85
CA LYS A 19 11.27 -3.85 -0.27
C LYS A 19 10.40 -3.49 -1.47
N GLU A 20 9.39 -4.31 -1.77
CA GLU A 20 8.49 -4.04 -2.87
C GLU A 20 7.77 -2.73 -2.53
N GLU A 21 8.22 -1.62 -3.10
CA GLU A 21 7.60 -0.31 -2.93
C GLU A 21 6.25 -0.37 -3.64
N ARG A 22 5.22 -0.79 -2.90
CA ARG A 22 3.84 -0.78 -3.34
C ARG A 22 3.30 0.62 -3.16
N GLU A 23 2.85 1.21 -4.26
CA GLU A 23 2.18 2.51 -4.22
C GLU A 23 0.71 2.30 -3.85
N TYR A 24 0.22 3.11 -2.91
CA TYR A 24 -1.16 3.07 -2.45
C TYR A 24 -1.85 4.39 -2.78
N TYR A 25 -3.06 4.30 -3.34
CA TYR A 25 -3.92 5.43 -3.61
C TYR A 25 -5.12 5.37 -2.66
N CYS A 26 -5.24 6.36 -1.80
CA CYS A 26 -6.28 6.41 -0.77
C CYS A 26 -7.27 7.53 -1.10
N ALA A 27 -8.55 7.19 -1.13
CA ALA A 27 -9.66 8.15 -1.15
C ALA A 27 -10.40 8.05 0.18
N VAL A 28 -10.58 9.19 0.87
CA VAL A 28 -11.30 9.25 2.14
C VAL A 28 -12.40 10.30 2.04
N ASP A 29 -13.62 9.91 2.40
CA ASP A 29 -14.79 10.78 2.48
C ASP A 29 -15.24 10.90 3.93
N THR A 30 -15.16 12.11 4.48
CA THR A 30 -15.52 12.38 5.88
C THR A 30 -16.97 12.87 5.93
N GLY A 31 -17.86 12.03 6.46
CA GLY A 31 -19.26 12.39 6.71
C GLY A 31 -19.53 12.80 8.16
N GLY A 32 -20.79 13.03 8.49
CA GLY A 32 -21.23 13.35 9.86
C GLY A 32 -21.32 12.14 10.81
N THR A 33 -21.64 10.97 10.27
CA THR A 33 -21.77 9.72 11.05
C THR A 33 -20.57 8.81 10.87
N PHE A 34 -20.12 8.65 9.63
CA PHE A 34 -19.03 7.77 9.26
C PHE A 34 -18.04 8.47 8.35
N THR A 35 -16.80 8.03 8.45
CA THR A 35 -15.73 8.32 7.50
C THR A 35 -15.46 7.07 6.69
N ASP A 36 -15.59 7.19 5.37
CA ASP A 36 -15.41 6.11 4.40
C ASP A 36 -14.01 6.19 3.79
N CYS A 37 -13.34 5.05 3.64
CA CYS A 37 -12.02 4.98 3.02
C CYS A 37 -11.98 3.87 1.96
N VAL A 38 -11.43 4.19 0.80
CA VAL A 38 -11.12 3.24 -0.26
C VAL A 38 -9.64 3.35 -0.57
N VAL A 39 -8.93 2.23 -0.53
CA VAL A 39 -7.51 2.16 -0.87
C VAL A 39 -7.33 1.17 -2.01
N ARG A 40 -6.56 1.56 -3.02
CA ARG A 40 -6.07 0.63 -4.05
C ARG A 40 -4.55 0.62 -4.06
N ASP A 41 -3.94 -0.53 -4.28
CA ASP A 41 -2.49 -0.63 -4.51
C ASP A 41 -2.14 -0.62 -6.02
N SER A 42 -0.84 -0.61 -6.31
CA SER A 42 -0.31 -0.66 -7.67
C SER A 42 -0.58 -1.99 -8.41
N GLU A 43 -0.96 -3.05 -7.70
CA GLU A 43 -1.31 -4.35 -8.27
C GLU A 43 -2.81 -4.43 -8.63
N GLY A 44 -3.59 -3.41 -8.26
CA GLY A 44 -5.03 -3.32 -8.51
C GLY A 44 -5.89 -3.95 -7.42
N ASN A 45 -5.31 -4.36 -6.29
CA ASN A 45 -6.09 -4.79 -5.13
C ASN A 45 -6.82 -3.58 -4.54
N VAL A 46 -8.09 -3.77 -4.15
CA VAL A 46 -8.93 -2.70 -3.58
C VAL A 46 -9.50 -3.13 -2.25
N VAL A 47 -9.38 -2.27 -1.25
CA VAL A 47 -10.00 -2.44 0.07
C VAL A 47 -10.93 -1.28 0.37
N PHE A 48 -12.03 -1.60 1.05
CA PHE A 48 -13.00 -0.64 1.56
C PHE A 48 -12.98 -0.69 3.08
N ALA A 49 -12.93 0.46 3.72
CA ALA A 49 -12.94 0.63 5.15
C ALA A 49 -13.92 1.74 5.54
N LYS A 50 -14.37 1.70 6.79
CA LYS A 50 -15.28 2.67 7.38
C LYS A 50 -14.99 2.78 8.86
N SER A 51 -14.97 3.99 9.40
CA SER A 51 -14.92 4.27 10.83
C SER A 51 -16.03 5.25 11.20
N PRO A 52 -16.48 5.33 12.47
CA PRO A 52 -17.27 6.45 12.94
C PRO A 52 -16.53 7.77 12.75
N SER A 53 -17.25 8.83 12.35
CA SER A 53 -16.69 10.18 12.33
C SER A 53 -16.52 10.71 13.76
N THR A 54 -15.58 11.62 13.93
CA THR A 54 -15.32 12.31 15.20
C THR A 54 -15.55 13.81 14.98
N PRO A 55 -16.77 14.34 15.17
CA PRO A 55 -17.07 15.75 14.89
C PRO A 55 -16.27 16.78 15.71
N GLY A 56 -15.66 16.34 16.83
CA GLY A 56 -14.73 17.17 17.62
C GLY A 56 -13.33 17.26 17.00
N ASP A 57 -12.92 16.24 16.24
CA ASP A 57 -11.69 16.21 15.45
C ASP A 57 -11.81 15.17 14.32
N PHE A 58 -12.13 15.66 13.12
CA PHE A 58 -12.31 14.79 11.96
C PHE A 58 -11.03 14.08 11.51
N SER A 59 -9.85 14.55 11.92
CA SER A 59 -8.60 13.87 11.61
C SER A 59 -8.52 12.49 12.29
N GLU A 60 -9.10 12.34 13.49
CA GLU A 60 -9.17 11.04 14.17
C GLU A 60 -9.98 10.02 13.36
N GLY A 61 -11.15 10.43 12.85
CA GLY A 61 -12.00 9.58 12.00
C GLY A 61 -11.32 9.21 10.69
N PHE A 62 -10.62 10.17 10.08
CA PHE A 62 -9.80 9.97 8.89
C PHE A 62 -8.71 8.90 9.11
N PHE A 63 -7.88 9.06 10.14
CA PHE A 63 -6.81 8.10 10.42
C PHE A 63 -7.37 6.75 10.85
N ALA A 64 -8.47 6.71 11.61
CA ALA A 64 -9.12 5.46 11.97
C ALA A 64 -9.63 4.68 10.74
N ALA A 65 -10.25 5.36 9.76
CA ALA A 65 -10.69 4.71 8.53
C ALA A 65 -9.50 4.17 7.71
N LEU A 66 -8.41 4.95 7.64
CA LEU A 66 -7.19 4.58 6.93
C LEU A 66 -6.45 3.41 7.62
N SER A 67 -6.40 3.36 8.95
CA SER A 67 -5.81 2.26 9.71
C SER A 67 -6.56 0.95 9.45
N VAL A 68 -7.89 0.97 9.43
CA VAL A 68 -8.71 -0.21 9.08
C VAL A 68 -8.44 -0.68 7.65
N ALA A 69 -8.16 0.24 6.72
CA ALA A 69 -7.76 -0.14 5.36
C ALA A 69 -6.35 -0.76 5.34
N ALA A 70 -5.39 -0.18 6.06
CA ALA A 70 -4.02 -0.68 6.16
C ALA A 70 -3.96 -2.11 6.74
N GLU A 71 -4.73 -2.38 7.79
CA GLU A 71 -4.83 -3.71 8.40
C GLU A 71 -5.28 -4.79 7.39
N ARG A 72 -6.16 -4.43 6.45
CA ARG A 72 -6.61 -5.36 5.40
C ARG A 72 -5.53 -5.69 4.37
N PHE A 73 -4.52 -4.83 4.24
CA PHE A 73 -3.30 -5.10 3.49
C PHE A 73 -2.20 -5.77 4.33
N GLY A 74 -2.45 -6.07 5.61
CA GLY A 74 -1.44 -6.58 6.53
C GLY A 74 -0.37 -5.53 6.90
N LEU A 75 -0.73 -4.25 6.83
CA LEU A 75 0.14 -3.11 7.14
C LEU A 75 -0.26 -2.45 8.46
N THR A 76 0.63 -1.61 8.97
CA THR A 76 0.38 -0.66 10.06
C THR A 76 0.48 0.75 9.52
N LEU A 77 -0.38 1.66 9.98
CA LEU A 77 -0.38 3.07 9.60
C LEU A 77 0.59 3.91 10.42
#